data_AF-A0A2W6BHE1-F1
#
_entry.id   AF-A0A2W6BHE1-F1
#
_cell.length_a   1.000
_cell.length_b   1.000
_cell.length_c   1.000
_cell.angle_alpha   90.00
_cell.angle_beta   90.00
_cell.angle_gamma   90.00
#
_symmetry.space_group_name_H-M   'P 1'
#
loop_
_entity.id
_entity.type
_entity.pdbx_description
1 polymer ?
#
loop_
_entity_poly.entity_id
_entity_poly.type
_entity_poly.pdbx_seq_one_letter_code
_entity_poly.pdbx_strand_id
1 'polypeptide(L)'
;MFNSDDIALIDVGGDVLANGADAGLTNLLADQLALTACVASGIPTRLIVAAPGIDGELSEAVVIDRLTQLNAKRLCNMESSDFTFNDVASIEGVFSWHPSEASGLLAAAARGHRGTVATRAACRHVQLSASTTALYSVLASAAEAATPAAALRDTCSLEHAEKIIYDATGVSELSCEFAKAKRLARQPTHMPHPADLATVDQHATAAQAAGAGADYISIRRLAELLGATTLPAFVALCALLSAERPDQYEPSIYRTLPAAFS
;
A
#
# COMPACT_ATOMS: atom_id res chain seq x y z
N MET A 1 -14.98 -29.28 1.09
CA MET A 1 -13.60 -29.08 0.62
C MET A 1 -13.69 -28.08 -0.51
N PHE A 2 -13.15 -26.87 -0.34
CA PHE A 2 -13.08 -25.91 -1.46
C PHE A 2 -11.98 -26.44 -2.38
N ASN A 3 -12.36 -26.95 -3.55
CA ASN A 3 -11.40 -27.34 -4.57
C ASN A 3 -11.10 -26.09 -5.39
N SER A 4 -10.06 -25.35 -5.02
CA SER A 4 -9.60 -24.21 -5.79
C SER A 4 -8.70 -24.71 -6.91
N ASP A 5 -9.08 -24.44 -8.15
CA ASP A 5 -8.32 -24.89 -9.32
C ASP A 5 -7.17 -23.91 -9.69
N ASP A 6 -7.18 -22.70 -9.12
CA ASP A 6 -6.20 -21.64 -9.36
C ASP A 6 -6.10 -20.71 -8.13
N ILE A 7 -4.93 -20.09 -7.93
CA ILE A 7 -4.67 -19.05 -6.93
C ILE A 7 -4.23 -17.77 -7.65
N ALA A 8 -4.86 -16.64 -7.30
CA ALA A 8 -4.37 -15.31 -7.61
C ALA A 8 -3.84 -14.67 -6.32
N LEU A 9 -2.52 -14.61 -6.18
CA LEU A 9 -1.86 -13.83 -5.13
C LEU A 9 -1.78 -12.39 -5.60
N ILE A 10 -2.37 -11.45 -4.85
CA ILE A 10 -2.39 -10.03 -5.23
C ILE A 10 -1.53 -9.26 -4.24
N ASP A 11 -0.56 -8.51 -4.77
CA ASP A 11 0.28 -7.58 -4.03
C ASP A 11 0.09 -6.17 -4.62
N VAL A 12 -0.13 -5.17 -3.75
CA VAL A 12 -0.28 -3.77 -4.14
C VAL A 12 0.98 -3.01 -3.73
N GLY A 13 1.79 -2.63 -4.72
CA GLY A 13 3.11 -2.05 -4.51
C GLY A 13 4.21 -2.89 -5.17
N GLY A 14 4.18 -4.20 -5.00
CA GLY A 14 5.13 -5.09 -5.66
C GLY A 14 6.40 -5.35 -4.84
N ASP A 15 6.38 -5.09 -3.54
CA ASP A 15 7.46 -5.41 -2.61
C ASP A 15 7.66 -6.93 -2.45
N VAL A 16 6.67 -7.76 -2.81
CA VAL A 16 6.84 -9.21 -2.98
C VAL A 16 7.93 -9.57 -4.00
N LEU A 17 8.30 -8.65 -4.90
CA LEU A 17 9.40 -8.83 -5.86
C LEU A 17 10.75 -8.36 -5.31
N ALA A 18 10.85 -7.98 -4.04
CA ALA A 18 12.12 -7.60 -3.43
C ALA A 18 13.12 -8.75 -3.38
N ASN A 19 14.38 -8.43 -3.69
CA ASN A 19 15.47 -9.42 -3.76
C ASN A 19 16.46 -9.30 -2.60
N GLY A 20 16.21 -8.37 -1.67
CA GLY A 20 17.05 -8.12 -0.49
C GLY A 20 18.18 -7.12 -0.66
N ALA A 21 18.51 -6.71 -1.89
CA ALA A 21 19.52 -5.68 -2.12
C ALA A 21 18.93 -4.26 -2.19
N ASP A 22 17.61 -4.12 -2.02
CA ASP A 22 16.91 -2.85 -2.22
C ASP A 22 17.06 -1.91 -1.03
N ALA A 23 17.46 -0.67 -1.33
CA ALA A 23 17.54 0.37 -0.31
C ALA A 23 16.15 0.79 0.17
N GLY A 24 15.91 0.67 1.48
CA GLY A 24 14.71 1.21 2.12
C GLY A 24 13.50 0.27 2.16
N LEU A 25 13.74 -1.04 2.04
CA LEU A 25 12.81 -2.09 2.46
C LEU A 25 12.57 -2.02 3.96
N THR A 26 11.31 -2.20 4.35
CA THR A 26 10.90 -2.26 5.76
C THR A 26 10.08 -3.49 6.09
N ASN A 27 9.29 -3.98 5.14
CA ASN A 27 8.44 -5.15 5.29
C ASN A 27 8.68 -6.08 4.08
N LEU A 28 8.81 -7.38 4.33
CA LEU A 28 9.08 -8.36 3.28
C LEU A 28 8.72 -9.80 3.71
N LEU A 29 8.82 -10.11 5.00
CA LEU A 29 8.59 -11.45 5.53
C LEU A 29 7.20 -11.97 5.17
N ALA A 30 6.17 -11.14 5.36
CA ALA A 30 4.79 -11.54 5.12
C ALA A 30 4.54 -11.90 3.65
N ASP A 31 5.01 -11.07 2.72
CA ASP A 31 4.77 -11.25 1.29
C ASP A 31 5.56 -12.43 0.72
N GLN A 32 6.80 -12.61 1.18
CA GLN A 32 7.60 -13.77 0.80
C GLN A 32 7.00 -15.07 1.34
N LEU A 33 6.53 -15.10 2.59
CA LEU A 33 5.84 -16.27 3.14
C LEU A 33 4.55 -16.59 2.36
N ALA A 34 3.75 -15.58 2.01
CA ALA A 34 2.56 -15.75 1.21
C ALA A 34 2.87 -16.32 -0.18
N LEU A 35 3.90 -15.79 -0.85
CA LEU A 35 4.38 -16.29 -2.13
C LEU A 35 4.84 -17.76 -2.04
N THR A 36 5.72 -18.07 -1.09
CA THR A 36 6.20 -19.44 -0.86
C THR A 36 5.06 -20.40 -0.58
N ALA A 37 4.10 -20.02 0.28
CA ALA A 37 2.97 -20.86 0.63
C ALA A 37 2.06 -21.15 -0.58
N CYS A 38 1.79 -20.14 -1.43
CA CYS A 38 0.99 -20.33 -2.63
C CYS A 38 1.69 -21.29 -3.60
N VAL A 39 3.00 -21.14 -3.83
CA VAL A 39 3.73 -22.06 -4.72
C VAL A 39 3.84 -23.47 -4.11
N ALA A 40 4.05 -23.59 -2.80
CA ALA A 40 4.14 -24.86 -2.10
C ALA A 40 2.81 -25.65 -2.09
N SER A 41 1.67 -24.98 -2.28
CA SER A 41 0.37 -25.64 -2.38
C SER A 41 0.25 -26.59 -3.58
N GLY A 42 1.08 -26.40 -4.62
CA GLY A 42 0.99 -27.13 -5.89
C GLY A 42 -0.20 -26.72 -6.76
N ILE A 43 -1.06 -25.80 -6.30
CA ILE A 43 -2.14 -25.24 -7.09
C ILE A 43 -1.55 -24.20 -8.06
N PRO A 44 -1.96 -24.21 -9.35
CA PRO A 44 -1.56 -23.16 -10.29
C PRO A 44 -1.74 -21.77 -9.67
N THR A 45 -0.65 -21.00 -9.62
CA THR A 45 -0.62 -19.70 -8.93
C THR A 45 -0.07 -18.62 -9.84
N ARG A 46 -0.83 -17.54 -9.98
CA ARG A 46 -0.39 -16.28 -10.58
C ARG A 46 -0.18 -15.25 -9.48
N LEU A 47 0.95 -14.58 -9.52
CA LEU A 47 1.16 -13.35 -8.77
C LEU A 47 0.66 -12.18 -9.64
N ILE A 48 -0.15 -11.32 -9.05
CA ILE A 48 -0.65 -10.08 -9.64
C ILE A 48 -0.07 -8.93 -8.83
N VAL A 49 0.78 -8.13 -9.46
CA VAL A 49 1.29 -6.88 -8.89
C VAL A 49 0.43 -5.74 -9.40
N ALA A 50 -0.18 -5.02 -8.46
CA ALA A 50 -1.00 -3.84 -8.71
C ALA A 50 -0.27 -2.58 -8.27
N ALA A 51 -0.43 -1.49 -9.02
CA ALA A 51 0.15 -0.18 -8.69
C ALA A 51 1.67 -0.25 -8.33
N PRO A 52 2.55 -0.62 -9.28
CA PRO A 52 3.98 -0.80 -9.01
C PRO A 52 4.61 0.40 -8.28
N GLY A 53 5.21 0.14 -7.11
CA GLY A 53 5.91 1.11 -6.26
C GLY A 53 5.00 2.05 -5.43
N ILE A 54 3.69 1.82 -5.37
CA ILE A 54 2.75 2.74 -4.69
C ILE A 54 2.91 2.78 -3.17
N ASP A 55 3.40 1.72 -2.56
CA ASP A 55 3.71 1.65 -1.11
C ASP A 55 4.94 2.48 -0.73
N GLY A 56 5.73 2.86 -1.73
CA GLY A 56 6.98 3.59 -1.59
C GLY A 56 8.16 2.76 -1.08
N GLU A 57 8.04 1.45 -0.85
CA GLU A 57 9.17 0.61 -0.41
C GLU A 57 10.16 0.39 -1.55
N LEU A 58 9.64 0.13 -2.75
CA LEU A 58 10.38 0.10 -4.01
C LEU A 58 9.94 1.24 -4.92
N SER A 59 10.85 1.73 -5.77
CA SER A 59 10.43 2.67 -6.82
C SER A 59 9.67 1.93 -7.93
N GLU A 60 8.74 2.62 -8.58
CA GLU A 60 8.00 2.08 -9.74
C GLU A 60 8.95 1.49 -10.79
N ALA A 61 10.06 2.18 -11.10
CA ALA A 61 11.05 1.72 -12.06
C ALA A 61 11.67 0.36 -11.67
N VAL A 62 12.02 0.17 -10.40
CA VAL A 62 12.59 -1.11 -9.92
C VAL A 62 11.57 -2.24 -10.04
N VAL A 63 10.31 -2.00 -9.67
CA VAL A 63 9.26 -3.01 -9.78
C VAL A 63 8.99 -3.36 -11.24
N ILE A 64 8.92 -2.38 -12.13
CA ILE A 64 8.73 -2.58 -13.58
C ILE A 64 9.90 -3.35 -14.21
N ASP A 65 11.15 -3.05 -13.84
CA ASP A 65 12.32 -3.77 -14.34
C ASP A 65 12.27 -5.25 -13.95
N ARG A 66 11.86 -5.56 -12.71
CA ARG A 66 11.69 -6.94 -12.23
C ARG A 66 10.57 -7.67 -12.94
N LEU A 67 9.43 -7.02 -13.09
CA LEU A 67 8.30 -7.55 -13.86
C LEU A 67 8.72 -7.87 -15.30
N THR A 68 9.54 -7.01 -15.91
CA THR A 68 10.09 -7.22 -17.25
C THR A 68 11.02 -8.43 -17.30
N GLN A 69 11.95 -8.56 -16.34
CA GLN A 69 12.84 -9.72 -16.23
C GLN A 69 12.07 -11.04 -16.05
N LEU A 70 10.92 -11.00 -15.38
CA LEU A 70 10.04 -12.15 -15.18
C LEU A 70 9.05 -12.38 -16.33
N ASN A 71 9.16 -11.63 -17.43
CA ASN A 71 8.24 -11.70 -18.58
C ASN A 71 6.77 -11.51 -18.17
N ALA A 72 6.52 -10.61 -17.21
CA ALA A 72 5.18 -10.34 -16.73
C ALA A 72 4.28 -9.83 -17.86
N LYS A 73 3.02 -10.25 -17.82
CA LYS A 73 1.99 -9.78 -18.74
C LYS A 73 1.22 -8.66 -18.09
N ARG A 74 1.18 -7.48 -18.71
CA ARG A 74 0.24 -6.43 -18.30
C ARG A 74 -1.19 -6.95 -18.52
N LEU A 75 -2.01 -6.90 -17.47
CA LEU A 75 -3.41 -7.28 -17.54
C LEU A 75 -4.20 -6.06 -18.04
N CYS A 76 -4.67 -6.11 -19.29
CA CYS A 76 -5.58 -5.12 -19.84
C CYS A 76 -7.01 -5.61 -19.68
N ASN A 77 -7.90 -4.83 -19.06
CA ASN A 77 -9.32 -5.14 -18.96
C ASN A 77 -10.06 -4.68 -20.22
N MET A 78 -10.02 -5.52 -21.27
CA MET A 78 -10.84 -5.61 -22.51
C MET A 78 -11.46 -4.37 -23.22
N GLU A 79 -11.58 -3.19 -22.61
CA GLU A 79 -11.89 -1.90 -23.26
C GLU A 79 -10.98 -0.75 -22.78
N SER A 80 -10.28 -0.93 -21.65
CA SER A 80 -9.21 -0.05 -21.18
C SER A 80 -7.98 -0.89 -20.79
N SER A 81 -6.81 -0.27 -20.68
CA SER A 81 -5.58 -0.97 -20.29
C SER A 81 -5.35 -1.04 -18.78
N ASP A 82 -6.36 -0.72 -17.95
CA ASP A 82 -6.16 -0.20 -16.60
C ASP A 82 -7.33 -0.48 -15.63
N PHE A 83 -7.01 -0.75 -14.36
CA PHE A 83 -7.97 -0.87 -13.26
C PHE A 83 -8.86 0.39 -13.17
N THR A 84 -10.18 0.21 -13.26
CA THR A 84 -11.14 1.32 -13.46
C THR A 84 -11.94 1.67 -12.20
N PHE A 85 -12.63 2.81 -12.24
CA PHE A 85 -13.63 3.18 -11.24
C PHE A 85 -14.66 2.09 -10.97
N ASN A 86 -15.14 1.40 -12.00
CA ASN A 86 -16.15 0.34 -11.85
C ASN A 86 -15.63 -0.84 -11.01
N ASP A 87 -14.32 -1.14 -11.13
CA ASP A 87 -13.68 -2.19 -10.34
C ASP A 87 -13.61 -1.81 -8.85
N VAL A 88 -13.43 -0.52 -8.56
CA VAL A 88 -13.34 0.02 -7.19
C VAL A 88 -14.69 0.26 -6.54
N ALA A 89 -15.73 0.59 -7.32
CA ALA A 89 -17.04 0.98 -6.80
C ALA A 89 -17.64 -0.06 -5.83
N SER A 90 -17.40 -1.35 -6.09
CA SER A 90 -17.90 -2.45 -5.24
C SER A 90 -17.20 -2.55 -3.87
N ILE A 91 -15.99 -2.01 -3.75
CA ILE A 91 -15.16 -2.07 -2.53
C ILE A 91 -14.93 -0.70 -1.90
N GLU A 92 -15.52 0.36 -2.43
CA GLU A 92 -15.32 1.73 -1.96
C GLU A 92 -15.62 1.90 -0.46
N GLY A 93 -16.68 1.25 0.02
CA GLY A 93 -17.06 1.26 1.43
C GLY A 93 -16.00 0.65 2.37
N VAL A 94 -15.01 -0.09 1.86
CA VAL A 94 -13.88 -0.58 2.67
C VAL A 94 -13.01 0.57 3.13
N PHE A 95 -12.77 1.57 2.28
CA PHE A 95 -11.86 2.69 2.57
C PHE A 95 -12.41 3.70 3.56
N SER A 96 -13.70 3.63 3.92
CA SER A 96 -14.27 4.46 4.98
C SER A 96 -13.94 3.95 6.39
N TRP A 97 -13.47 2.70 6.53
CA TRP A 97 -13.12 2.09 7.82
C TRP A 97 -11.78 1.37 7.84
N HIS A 98 -11.25 0.92 6.70
CA HIS A 98 -9.96 0.26 6.61
C HIS A 98 -8.88 1.24 6.12
N PRO A 99 -7.83 1.50 6.92
CA PRO A 99 -6.83 2.52 6.60
C PRO A 99 -5.70 2.00 5.68
N SER A 100 -6.03 1.19 4.66
CA SER A 100 -5.02 0.74 3.68
C SER A 100 -4.57 1.91 2.82
N GLU A 101 -3.30 2.27 2.92
CA GLU A 101 -2.71 3.37 2.15
C GLU A 101 -2.50 2.95 0.69
N ALA A 102 -1.71 1.89 0.43
CA ALA A 102 -1.40 1.43 -0.93
C ALA A 102 -2.65 1.10 -1.76
N SER A 103 -3.54 0.26 -1.23
CA SER A 103 -4.81 -0.07 -1.91
C SER A 103 -5.72 1.14 -2.06
N GLY A 104 -5.69 2.05 -1.08
CA GLY A 104 -6.45 3.30 -1.11
C GLY A 104 -5.97 4.26 -2.19
N LEU A 105 -4.66 4.33 -2.43
CA LEU A 105 -4.06 5.14 -3.49
C LEU A 105 -4.32 4.57 -4.89
N LEU A 106 -4.27 3.24 -5.05
CA LEU A 106 -4.73 2.57 -6.26
C LEU A 106 -6.20 2.90 -6.54
N ALA A 107 -7.06 2.82 -5.51
CA ALA A 107 -8.46 3.18 -5.64
C ALA A 107 -8.64 4.65 -6.06
N ALA A 108 -7.91 5.58 -5.44
CA ALA A 108 -7.92 6.99 -5.81
C ALA A 108 -7.49 7.21 -7.27
N ALA A 109 -6.43 6.55 -7.73
CA ALA A 109 -5.99 6.63 -9.12
C ALA A 109 -7.03 6.07 -10.10
N ALA A 110 -7.73 4.98 -9.74
CA ALA A 110 -8.82 4.43 -10.54
C ALA A 110 -10.04 5.36 -10.64
N ARG A 111 -10.24 6.26 -9.66
CA ARG A 111 -11.24 7.37 -9.75
C ARG A 111 -10.79 8.55 -10.60
N GLY A 112 -9.56 8.50 -11.13
CA GLY A 112 -9.00 9.58 -11.95
C GLY A 112 -8.12 10.57 -11.20
N HIS A 113 -7.85 10.37 -9.90
CA HIS A 113 -6.95 11.27 -9.18
C HIS A 113 -5.51 11.11 -9.66
N ARG A 114 -4.86 12.25 -9.90
CA ARG A 114 -3.47 12.34 -10.38
C ARG A 114 -2.77 13.44 -9.60
N GLY A 115 -1.46 13.29 -9.39
CA GLY A 115 -0.63 14.24 -8.66
C GLY A 115 0.14 13.58 -7.51
N THR A 116 0.73 14.42 -6.69
CA THR A 116 1.65 14.02 -5.63
C THR A 116 0.91 13.77 -4.32
N VAL A 117 1.18 12.66 -3.66
CA VAL A 117 0.56 12.29 -2.38
C VAL A 117 1.59 12.20 -1.27
N ALA A 118 1.36 12.92 -0.18
CA ALA A 118 2.10 12.75 1.08
C ALA A 118 1.58 11.52 1.84
N THR A 119 2.47 10.54 2.03
CA THR A 119 2.15 9.24 2.66
C THR A 119 2.76 9.12 4.06
N ARG A 120 2.48 8.01 4.76
CA ARG A 120 3.06 7.71 6.09
C ARG A 120 4.58 7.53 6.06
N ALA A 121 5.11 6.97 4.98
CA ALA A 121 6.54 6.65 4.86
C ALA A 121 7.32 7.96 4.80
N ALA A 122 8.07 8.25 5.87
CA ALA A 122 8.73 9.54 6.08
C ALA A 122 9.47 10.01 4.82
N CYS A 123 9.06 11.18 4.30
CA CYS A 123 9.61 11.86 3.12
C CYS A 123 9.35 11.21 1.74
N ARG A 124 8.51 10.17 1.64
CA ARG A 124 8.15 9.59 0.35
C ARG A 124 6.83 10.17 -0.13
N HIS A 125 6.95 11.18 -0.99
CA HIS A 125 5.88 11.55 -1.89
C HIS A 125 5.71 10.44 -2.93
N VAL A 126 4.47 9.98 -3.11
CA VAL A 126 4.12 9.01 -4.14
C VAL A 126 3.41 9.75 -5.28
N GLN A 127 3.72 9.40 -6.52
CA GLN A 127 3.10 9.99 -7.70
C GLN A 127 1.91 9.14 -8.14
N LEU A 128 0.71 9.72 -8.15
CA LEU A 128 -0.46 9.14 -8.80
C LEU A 128 -0.44 9.53 -10.28
N SER A 129 -0.24 8.54 -11.12
CA SER A 129 -0.16 8.69 -12.57
C SER A 129 -1.13 7.72 -13.26
N ALA A 130 -1.21 7.78 -14.59
CA ALA A 130 -1.96 6.77 -15.35
C ALA A 130 -1.37 5.34 -15.19
N SER A 131 -0.07 5.22 -14.90
CA SER A 131 0.57 3.93 -14.64
C SER A 131 0.18 3.31 -13.30
N THR A 132 -0.31 4.11 -12.35
CA THR A 132 -0.73 3.62 -11.02
C THR A 132 -1.85 2.57 -11.11
N THR A 133 -2.70 2.63 -12.14
CA THR A 133 -3.79 1.66 -12.35
C THR A 133 -3.34 0.40 -13.10
N ALA A 134 -2.05 0.26 -13.40
CA ALA A 134 -1.52 -0.90 -14.10
C ALA A 134 -1.48 -2.13 -13.20
N LEU A 135 -1.84 -3.27 -13.79
CA LEU A 135 -1.78 -4.59 -13.20
C LEU A 135 -0.86 -5.48 -14.03
N TYR A 136 0.01 -6.25 -13.38
CA TYR A 136 0.92 -7.17 -14.03
C TYR A 136 0.77 -8.57 -13.46
N SER A 137 0.69 -9.57 -14.33
CA SER A 137 0.63 -10.97 -13.94
C SER A 137 1.93 -11.69 -14.29
N VAL A 138 2.44 -12.43 -13.32
CA VAL A 138 3.62 -13.28 -13.45
C VAL A 138 3.32 -14.66 -12.84
N LEU A 139 4.03 -15.69 -13.30
CA LEU A 139 3.99 -16.99 -12.63
C LEU A 139 4.60 -16.86 -11.24
N ALA A 140 3.86 -17.28 -10.20
CA ALA A 140 4.34 -17.17 -8.83
C ALA A 140 5.63 -17.97 -8.60
N SER A 141 5.78 -19.12 -9.24
CA SER A 141 7.02 -19.92 -9.19
C SER A 141 8.24 -19.20 -9.78
N ALA A 142 8.04 -18.37 -10.81
CA ALA A 142 9.12 -17.57 -11.39
C ALA A 142 9.50 -16.41 -10.46
N ALA A 143 8.52 -15.75 -9.85
CA ALA A 143 8.76 -14.71 -8.85
C ALA A 143 9.46 -15.27 -7.60
N GLU A 144 9.03 -16.43 -7.12
CA GLU A 144 9.62 -17.09 -5.96
C GLU A 144 11.09 -17.46 -6.21
N ALA A 145 11.41 -18.00 -7.40
CA ALA A 145 12.78 -18.35 -7.77
C ALA A 145 13.72 -17.14 -7.86
N ALA A 146 13.17 -15.93 -8.05
CA ALA A 146 13.91 -14.68 -8.17
C ALA A 146 14.04 -13.89 -6.86
N THR A 147 13.44 -14.38 -5.76
CA THR A 147 13.31 -13.67 -4.49
C THR A 147 13.73 -14.57 -3.31
N PRO A 148 13.91 -14.01 -2.10
CA PRO A 148 14.23 -14.81 -0.91
C PRO A 148 13.17 -15.88 -0.57
N ALA A 149 11.94 -15.78 -1.10
CA ALA A 149 10.85 -16.74 -0.91
C ALA A 149 11.27 -18.19 -1.20
N ALA A 150 12.13 -18.44 -2.19
CA ALA A 150 12.58 -19.80 -2.50
C ALA A 150 13.26 -20.49 -1.30
N ALA A 151 13.96 -19.72 -0.45
CA ALA A 151 14.63 -20.24 0.73
C ALA A 151 13.68 -20.52 1.90
N LEU A 152 12.43 -20.07 1.84
CA LEU A 152 11.46 -20.21 2.95
C LEU A 152 10.72 -21.55 2.95
N ARG A 153 10.84 -22.37 1.90
CA ARG A 153 10.04 -23.60 1.70
C ARG A 153 10.09 -24.58 2.86
N ASP A 154 11.26 -24.72 3.49
CA ASP A 154 11.50 -25.68 4.57
C ASP A 154 11.45 -25.04 5.96
N THR A 155 10.91 -23.82 6.07
CA THR A 155 10.79 -23.14 7.35
C THR A 155 9.61 -23.68 8.16
N CYS A 156 9.83 -23.89 9.46
CA CYS A 156 8.81 -24.42 10.38
C CYS A 156 8.46 -23.43 11.51
N SER A 157 9.05 -22.22 11.48
CA SER A 157 8.75 -21.15 12.45
C SER A 157 8.96 -19.78 11.83
N LEU A 158 8.28 -18.77 12.38
CA LEU A 158 8.43 -17.39 11.96
C LEU A 158 9.84 -16.86 12.23
N GLU A 159 10.48 -17.29 13.30
CA GLU A 159 11.85 -16.89 13.63
C GLU A 159 12.87 -17.43 12.62
N HIS A 160 12.67 -18.66 12.13
CA HIS A 160 13.53 -19.22 11.08
C HIS A 160 13.33 -18.47 9.76
N ALA A 161 12.08 -18.21 9.36
CA ALA A 161 11.78 -17.45 8.17
C ALA A 161 12.34 -16.01 8.23
N GLU A 162 12.13 -15.33 9.36
CA GLU A 162 12.67 -13.99 9.62
C GLU A 162 14.20 -13.98 9.53
N LYS A 163 14.88 -15.00 10.07
CA LYS A 163 16.34 -15.09 9.98
C LYS A 163 16.81 -15.17 8.52
N ILE A 164 16.12 -15.93 7.68
CA ILE A 164 16.47 -16.04 6.25
C ILE A 164 16.30 -14.69 5.56
N ILE A 165 15.18 -14.00 5.79
CA ILE A 165 14.93 -12.66 5.24
C ILE A 165 15.97 -11.66 5.76
N TYR A 166 16.28 -11.69 7.05
CA TYR A 166 17.29 -10.81 7.66
C TYR A 166 18.68 -11.05 7.07
N ASP A 167 19.09 -12.31 6.91
CA ASP A 167 20.40 -12.64 6.35
C ASP A 167 20.49 -12.20 4.86
N ALA A 168 19.38 -12.19 4.13
CA ALA A 168 19.30 -11.74 2.75
C ALA A 168 19.22 -10.20 2.58
N THR A 169 18.58 -9.51 3.52
CA THR A 169 18.18 -8.09 3.35
C THR A 169 18.80 -7.13 4.37
N GLY A 170 19.28 -7.64 5.50
CA GLY A 170 19.66 -6.85 6.67
C GLY A 170 18.49 -6.22 7.43
N VAL A 171 17.24 -6.51 7.06
CA VAL A 171 16.02 -5.92 7.63
C VAL A 171 15.25 -6.98 8.41
N SER A 172 14.71 -6.60 9.56
CA SER A 172 13.87 -7.44 10.41
C SER A 172 12.48 -6.82 10.55
N GLU A 173 11.52 -7.37 9.81
CA GLU A 173 10.11 -6.94 9.86
C GLU A 173 9.52 -7.21 11.24
N LEU A 174 9.79 -8.37 11.84
CA LEU A 174 9.28 -8.70 13.17
C LEU A 174 9.80 -7.70 14.22
N SER A 175 11.07 -7.31 14.15
CA SER A 175 11.62 -6.30 15.06
C SER A 175 10.95 -4.93 14.85
N CYS A 176 10.70 -4.54 13.60
CA CYS A 176 9.99 -3.31 13.26
C CYS A 176 8.56 -3.31 13.84
N GLU A 177 7.78 -4.37 13.58
CA GLU A 177 6.41 -4.51 14.07
C GLU A 177 6.34 -4.62 15.59
N PHE A 178 7.28 -5.31 16.26
CA PHE A 178 7.35 -5.30 17.72
C PHE A 178 7.66 -3.92 18.30
N ALA A 179 8.58 -3.17 17.70
CA ALA A 179 8.89 -1.80 18.13
C ALA A 179 7.68 -0.88 17.94
N LYS A 180 6.99 -0.99 16.81
CA LYS A 180 5.76 -0.27 16.49
C LYS A 180 4.63 -0.63 17.46
N ALA A 181 4.41 -1.90 17.76
CA ALA A 181 3.41 -2.35 18.73
C ALA A 181 3.69 -1.80 20.13
N LYS A 182 4.95 -1.83 20.60
CA LYS A 182 5.34 -1.24 21.89
C LYS A 182 5.13 0.26 21.94
N ARG A 183 5.42 0.98 20.84
CA ARG A 183 5.17 2.42 20.72
C ARG A 183 3.68 2.72 20.79
N LEU A 184 2.85 2.00 20.03
CA LEU A 184 1.41 2.19 20.00
C LEU A 184 0.75 1.87 21.34
N ALA A 185 1.21 0.83 22.06
CA ALA A 185 0.73 0.51 23.40
C ALA A 185 0.96 1.62 24.43
N ARG A 186 1.92 2.52 24.18
CA ARG A 186 2.25 3.66 25.05
C ARG A 186 1.65 4.98 24.58
N GLN A 187 1.15 5.04 23.34
CA GLN A 187 0.56 6.25 22.79
C GLN A 187 -0.93 6.30 23.15
N PRO A 188 -1.42 7.37 23.80
CA PRO A 188 -2.84 7.53 24.01
C PRO A 188 -3.52 7.64 22.64
N THR A 189 -4.51 6.79 22.42
CA THR A 189 -5.35 6.85 21.23
C THR A 189 -6.20 8.10 21.31
N HIS A 190 -6.20 8.90 20.25
CA HIS A 190 -6.99 10.13 20.18
C HIS A 190 -8.28 9.88 19.43
N MET A 191 -9.41 10.30 20.00
CA MET A 191 -10.68 10.33 19.28
C MET A 191 -10.81 11.69 18.58
N PRO A 192 -10.94 11.71 17.25
CA PRO A 192 -11.07 12.95 16.50
C PRO A 192 -12.22 13.83 16.98
N HIS A 193 -11.96 15.13 17.05
CA HIS A 193 -12.91 16.18 17.42
C HIS A 193 -12.79 17.35 16.43
N PRO A 194 -13.84 18.16 16.18
CA PRO A 194 -13.78 19.32 15.28
C PRO A 194 -12.60 20.28 15.49
N ALA A 195 -12.02 20.34 16.70
CA ALA A 195 -10.84 21.15 16.99
C ALA A 195 -9.58 20.67 16.25
N ASP A 196 -9.50 19.38 15.90
CA ASP A 196 -8.37 18.78 15.19
C ASP A 196 -8.31 19.21 13.71
N LEU A 197 -9.41 19.73 13.16
CA LEU A 197 -9.46 20.20 11.78
C LEU A 197 -8.44 21.31 11.51
N ALA A 198 -8.18 22.17 12.51
CA ALA A 198 -7.13 23.19 12.40
C ALA A 198 -5.74 22.56 12.21
N THR A 199 -5.45 21.44 12.87
CA THR A 199 -4.20 20.69 12.69
C THR A 199 -4.13 20.03 11.32
N VAL A 200 -5.25 19.46 10.84
CA VAL A 200 -5.35 18.89 9.48
C VAL A 200 -5.09 19.96 8.42
N ASP A 201 -5.74 21.12 8.52
CA ASP A 201 -5.63 22.21 7.55
C ASP A 201 -4.22 22.84 7.56
N GLN A 202 -3.62 22.98 8.75
CA GLN A 202 -2.24 23.43 8.88
C GLN A 202 -1.27 22.44 8.24
N HIS A 203 -1.49 21.14 8.43
CA HIS A 203 -0.66 20.10 7.83
C HIS A 203 -0.81 20.07 6.30
N ALA A 204 -2.03 20.21 5.79
CA ALA A 204 -2.32 20.34 4.36
C ALA A 204 -1.61 21.54 3.73
N THR A 205 -1.68 22.70 4.37
CA THR A 205 -0.99 23.92 3.92
C THR A 205 0.53 23.73 3.91
N ALA A 206 1.09 23.11 4.96
CA ALA A 206 2.52 22.83 5.04
C ALA A 206 2.99 21.81 3.98
N ALA A 207 2.19 20.78 3.72
CA ALA A 207 2.48 19.78 2.68
C ALA A 207 2.48 20.41 1.29
N GLN A 208 1.55 21.34 1.00
CA GLN A 208 1.52 22.09 -0.25
C GLN A 208 2.72 23.04 -0.40
N ALA A 209 3.15 23.69 0.70
CA ALA A 209 4.24 24.65 0.68
C ALA A 209 5.65 24.02 0.72
N ALA A 210 5.76 22.72 0.99
CA ALA A 210 7.03 22.00 0.95
C ALA A 210 7.60 21.95 -0.48
N GLY A 211 8.91 21.74 -0.63
CA GLY A 211 9.64 21.94 -1.89
C GLY A 211 8.93 21.54 -3.19
N ALA A 212 8.51 20.28 -3.33
CA ALA A 212 7.77 19.81 -4.52
C ALA A 212 6.24 19.96 -4.41
N GLY A 213 5.71 20.32 -3.24
CA GLY A 213 4.28 20.31 -2.91
C GLY A 213 3.67 18.91 -2.93
N ALA A 214 2.62 18.69 -2.14
CA ALA A 214 1.77 17.52 -2.28
C ALA A 214 0.35 17.96 -2.59
N ASP A 215 -0.22 17.47 -3.69
CA ASP A 215 -1.61 17.74 -4.06
C ASP A 215 -2.60 17.05 -3.11
N TYR A 216 -2.17 15.94 -2.51
CA TYR A 216 -2.97 15.17 -1.56
C TYR A 216 -2.15 14.71 -0.36
N ILE A 217 -2.85 14.36 0.71
CA ILE A 217 -2.34 13.61 1.86
C ILE A 217 -3.16 12.32 1.99
N SER A 218 -2.54 11.19 2.26
CA SER A 218 -3.31 9.97 2.53
C SER A 218 -4.12 10.08 3.83
N ILE A 219 -5.33 9.52 3.89
CA ILE A 219 -6.11 9.53 5.14
C ILE A 219 -5.38 8.73 6.24
N ARG A 220 -4.61 7.71 5.88
CA ARG A 220 -3.75 6.98 6.82
C ARG A 220 -2.72 7.93 7.46
N ARG A 221 -2.08 8.80 6.69
CA ARG A 221 -1.13 9.80 7.19
C ARG A 221 -1.80 10.79 8.15
N LEU A 222 -2.99 11.30 7.82
CA LEU A 222 -3.75 12.18 8.70
C LEU A 222 -4.17 11.47 10.00
N ALA A 223 -4.58 10.21 9.92
CA ALA A 223 -4.92 9.41 11.09
C ALA A 223 -3.71 9.24 12.03
N GLU A 224 -2.52 8.98 11.48
CA GLU A 224 -1.30 8.88 12.28
C GLU A 224 -0.86 10.23 12.86
N LEU A 225 -1.02 11.32 12.11
CA LEU A 225 -0.76 12.69 12.59
C LEU A 225 -1.59 13.01 13.84
N LEU A 226 -2.87 12.65 13.83
CA LEU A 226 -3.80 12.93 14.94
C LEU A 226 -3.78 11.86 16.03
N GLY A 227 -3.09 10.73 15.84
CA GLY A 227 -3.16 9.60 16.78
C GLY A 227 -4.48 8.81 16.72
N ALA A 228 -5.26 8.96 15.65
CA ALA A 228 -6.51 8.24 15.38
C ALA A 228 -6.22 6.82 14.82
N THR A 229 -5.48 6.01 15.57
CA THR A 229 -4.90 4.74 15.09
C THR A 229 -5.75 3.51 15.35
N THR A 230 -6.84 3.63 16.12
CA THR A 230 -7.82 2.55 16.31
C THR A 230 -8.90 2.60 15.26
N LEU A 231 -9.58 1.47 15.00
CA LEU A 231 -10.68 1.41 14.04
C LEU A 231 -11.80 2.43 14.36
N PRO A 232 -12.30 2.57 15.60
CA PRO A 232 -13.31 3.59 15.91
C PRO A 232 -12.82 5.03 15.69
N ALA A 233 -11.57 5.32 16.06
CA ALA A 233 -10.99 6.65 15.87
C ALA A 233 -10.82 6.98 14.38
N PHE A 234 -10.35 6.01 13.57
CA PHE A 234 -10.22 6.18 12.13
C PHE A 234 -11.58 6.44 11.46
N VAL A 235 -12.60 5.65 11.81
CA VAL A 235 -13.97 5.84 11.29
C VAL A 235 -14.51 7.22 11.69
N ALA A 236 -14.28 7.66 12.93
CA ALA A 236 -14.67 8.99 13.39
C ALA A 236 -13.94 10.11 12.63
N LEU A 237 -12.66 9.92 12.27
CA LEU A 237 -11.91 10.86 11.44
C LEU A 237 -12.54 10.97 10.05
N CYS A 238 -12.80 9.84 9.40
CA CYS A 238 -13.45 9.81 8.08
C CYS A 238 -14.80 10.51 8.11
N ALA A 239 -15.64 10.24 9.11
CA ALA A 239 -16.93 10.88 9.27
C ALA A 239 -16.81 12.40 9.49
N LEU A 240 -15.88 12.84 10.34
CA LEU A 240 -15.62 14.25 10.60
C LEU A 240 -15.16 14.99 9.34
N LEU A 241 -14.20 14.43 8.60
CA LEU A 241 -13.69 15.03 7.36
C LEU A 241 -14.77 15.06 6.27
N SER A 242 -15.57 13.99 6.15
CA SER A 242 -16.68 13.94 5.20
C SER A 242 -17.75 15.00 5.49
N ALA A 243 -18.00 15.33 6.75
CA ALA A 243 -19.01 16.30 7.15
C ALA A 243 -18.50 17.74 7.05
N GLU A 244 -17.27 17.99 7.49
CA GLU A 244 -16.74 19.36 7.69
C GLU A 244 -15.79 19.81 6.58
N ARG A 245 -15.27 18.90 5.76
CA ARG A 245 -14.35 19.17 4.64
C ARG A 245 -14.76 18.41 3.36
N PRO A 246 -16.03 18.46 2.93
CA PRO A 246 -16.51 17.68 1.79
C PRO A 246 -15.79 17.99 0.46
N ASP A 247 -15.28 19.22 0.30
CA ASP A 247 -14.57 19.64 -0.92
C ASP A 247 -13.09 19.19 -0.96
N GLN A 248 -12.59 18.62 0.14
CA GLN A 248 -11.20 18.17 0.28
C GLN A 248 -11.10 16.69 0.61
N TYR A 249 -12.09 16.13 1.29
CA TYR A 249 -12.11 14.73 1.70
C TYR A 249 -12.67 13.84 0.60
N GLU A 250 -11.91 12.80 0.29
CA GLU A 250 -12.41 11.62 -0.42
C GLU A 250 -11.89 10.35 0.26
N PRO A 251 -12.53 9.18 0.09
CA PRO A 251 -12.00 7.94 0.62
C PRO A 251 -10.53 7.73 0.18
N SER A 252 -9.66 7.51 1.15
CA SER A 252 -8.20 7.30 1.04
C SER A 252 -7.32 8.53 0.83
N ILE A 253 -7.85 9.68 0.38
CA ILE A 253 -7.05 10.90 0.14
C ILE A 253 -7.72 12.18 0.66
N TYR A 254 -6.90 13.16 1.03
CA TYR A 254 -7.31 14.52 1.40
C TYR A 254 -6.60 15.53 0.50
N ARG A 255 -7.37 16.38 -0.20
CA ARG A 255 -6.82 17.43 -1.06
C ARG A 255 -6.20 18.55 -0.23
N THR A 256 -4.97 18.92 -0.53
CA THR A 256 -4.29 20.01 0.18
C THR A 256 -4.85 21.38 -0.18
N LEU A 257 -5.48 21.49 -1.35
CA LEU A 257 -6.27 22.63 -1.79
C LEU A 257 -7.72 22.19 -2.03
N PRO A 258 -8.73 23.02 -1.72
CA PRO A 258 -10.12 22.73 -2.06
C PRO A 258 -10.28 22.51 -3.57
N ALA A 259 -11.20 21.63 -3.96
CA ALA A 259 -11.55 21.47 -5.37
C ALA A 259 -11.98 22.83 -5.95
N ALA A 260 -11.37 23.23 -7.08
CA ALA A 260 -11.86 24.41 -7.79
C ALA A 260 -13.27 24.10 -8.30
N PHE A 261 -14.25 24.95 -7.97
CA PHE A 261 -15.58 24.87 -8.55
C PHE A 261 -15.46 24.95 -10.07
N SER A 262 -15.75 23.84 -10.77
CA SER A 262 -15.86 23.77 -12.23
C SER A 262 -17.30 23.93 -12.69
#